data_AF-M9XAQ9-F1
#
_entry.id   AF-M9XAQ9-F1
#
_cell.length_a   1.000
_cell.length_b   1.000
_cell.length_c   1.000
_cell.angle_alpha   90.00
_cell.angle_beta   90.00
_cell.angle_gamma   90.00
#
_symmetry.space_group_name_H-M   'P 1'
#
loop_
_entity.id
_entity.type
_entity.pdbx_description
1 polymer ?
#
loop_
_entity_poly.entity_id
_entity_poly.type
_entity_poly.pdbx_seq_one_letter_code
_entity_poly.pdbx_strand_id
1 'polypeptide(L)'
;MLFLLSSLAVAETSLSEAEVTRLIAAARSEVLLEMAVFDDRSIAEGYRVAVAERGARGYILTRGDTAEIGASYLPWASILQGTGARLIAYTRGDYAVVDRRVALIREVRMGLPVYRLEENPAQVAALVRQFVDAYAVGRPYRIDGLVQRLGARFLR
;
A
#
# COMPACT_ATOMS: atom_id res chain seq x y z
N MET A 1 -47.61 16.01 3.55
CA MET A 1 -46.69 15.30 4.47
C MET A 1 -45.40 15.04 3.69
N LEU A 2 -44.43 15.95 3.80
CA LEU A 2 -43.21 15.96 3.01
C LEU A 2 -42.13 15.20 3.82
N PHE A 3 -41.70 14.04 3.33
CA PHE A 3 -40.56 13.32 3.88
C PHE A 3 -39.30 14.13 3.58
N LEU A 4 -38.82 14.88 4.57
CA LEU A 4 -37.47 15.42 4.59
C LEU A 4 -36.51 14.23 4.64
N LEU A 5 -35.95 13.90 3.47
CA LEU A 5 -34.74 13.10 3.34
C LEU A 5 -33.68 13.78 4.21
N SER A 6 -33.42 13.18 5.36
CA SER A 6 -32.24 13.45 6.17
C SER A 6 -31.03 13.02 5.33
N SER A 7 -30.57 13.94 4.48
CA SER A 7 -29.24 13.95 3.92
C SER A 7 -28.26 14.08 5.07
N LEU A 8 -28.03 12.96 5.77
CA LEU A 8 -26.81 12.75 6.52
C LEU A 8 -25.70 12.73 5.49
N ALA A 9 -25.16 13.92 5.23
CA ALA A 9 -23.77 14.05 4.84
C ALA A 9 -22.97 13.41 5.97
N VAL A 10 -22.79 12.09 5.89
CA VAL A 10 -21.64 11.44 6.51
C VAL A 10 -20.48 12.11 5.81
N ALA A 11 -19.88 13.09 6.48
CA ALA A 11 -18.53 13.49 6.13
C ALA A 11 -17.71 12.21 6.24
N GLU A 12 -17.46 11.56 5.10
CA GLU A 12 -16.42 10.54 5.01
C GLU A 12 -15.13 11.27 5.34
N THR A 13 -14.76 11.23 6.62
CA THR A 13 -13.58 11.89 7.14
C THR A 13 -12.37 11.23 6.50
N SER A 14 -11.78 11.91 5.52
CA SER A 14 -10.51 11.50 4.95
C SER A 14 -9.41 11.59 6.01
N LEU A 15 -8.57 10.57 6.10
CA LEU A 15 -7.41 10.58 6.99
C LEU A 15 -6.39 11.61 6.53
N SER A 16 -5.81 12.33 7.49
CA SER A 16 -4.60 13.12 7.27
C SER A 16 -3.39 12.22 7.01
N GLU A 17 -2.36 12.75 6.36
CA GLU A 17 -1.06 12.09 6.16
C GLU A 17 -0.47 11.54 7.47
N ALA A 18 -0.61 12.29 8.56
CA ALA A 18 -0.13 11.88 9.88
C ALA A 18 -0.94 10.72 10.48
N GLU A 19 -2.25 10.66 10.22
CA GLU A 19 -3.09 9.52 10.62
C GLU A 19 -2.75 8.27 9.81
N VAL A 20 -2.58 8.41 8.49
CA VAL A 20 -2.13 7.33 7.60
C VAL A 20 -0.82 6.71 8.11
N THR A 21 0.16 7.57 8.36
CA THR A 21 1.48 7.15 8.86
C THR A 21 1.35 6.42 10.20
N ARG A 22 0.61 7.00 11.16
CA ARG A 22 0.44 6.44 12.51
C ARG A 22 -0.26 5.09 12.50
N LEU A 23 -1.31 4.93 11.68
CA LEU A 23 -2.08 3.69 11.60
C LEU A 23 -1.23 2.54 11.05
N ILE A 24 -0.46 2.78 9.99
CA ILE A 24 0.41 1.75 9.42
C ILE A 24 1.56 1.44 10.38
N ALA A 25 2.20 2.46 10.96
CA ALA A 25 3.26 2.29 11.95
C ALA A 25 2.79 1.53 13.22
N ALA A 26 1.49 1.44 13.47
CA ALA A 26 0.95 0.70 14.61
C ALA A 26 0.96 -0.83 14.41
N ALA A 27 1.21 -1.32 13.18
CA ALA A 27 1.21 -2.74 12.86
C ALA A 27 2.10 -3.56 13.82
N ARG A 28 1.58 -4.69 14.28
CA ARG A 28 2.29 -5.62 15.19
C ARG A 28 2.62 -6.95 14.55
N SER A 29 1.89 -7.33 13.50
CA SER A 29 2.01 -8.62 12.83
C SER A 29 2.42 -8.44 11.38
N GLU A 30 1.65 -7.69 10.60
CA GLU A 30 1.91 -7.50 9.19
C GLU A 30 1.25 -6.25 8.58
N VAL A 31 1.84 -5.81 7.47
CA VAL A 31 1.28 -4.81 6.56
C VAL A 31 1.17 -5.43 5.17
N LEU A 32 -0.04 -5.45 4.61
CA LEU A 32 -0.29 -5.84 3.22
C LEU A 32 -0.51 -4.58 2.39
N LEU A 33 0.37 -4.31 1.44
CA LEU A 33 0.35 -3.08 0.65
C LEU A 33 0.14 -3.40 -0.82
N GLU A 34 -0.99 -3.02 -1.41
CA GLU A 34 -1.22 -3.07 -2.86
C GLU A 34 -1.35 -1.65 -3.38
N MET A 35 -0.48 -1.23 -4.30
CA MET A 35 -0.55 0.10 -4.92
C MET A 35 -0.11 0.08 -6.39
N ALA A 36 -0.85 0.77 -7.25
CA ALA A 36 -0.52 0.90 -8.67
C ALA A 36 0.87 1.54 -8.84
N VAL A 37 1.12 2.61 -8.08
CA VAL A 37 2.43 3.22 -7.90
C VAL A 37 2.64 3.37 -6.40
N PHE A 38 3.71 2.79 -5.86
CA PHE A 38 4.06 3.00 -4.46
C PHE A 38 4.86 4.32 -4.32
N ASP A 39 4.17 5.45 -4.41
CA ASP A 39 4.76 6.81 -4.43
C ASP A 39 4.33 7.71 -3.27
N ASP A 40 3.57 7.18 -2.32
CA ASP A 40 3.04 7.96 -1.21
C ASP A 40 3.99 7.94 0.00
N ARG A 41 4.45 9.13 0.40
CA ARG A 41 5.40 9.32 1.50
C ARG A 41 4.83 8.87 2.85
N SER A 42 3.57 9.14 3.13
CA SER A 42 2.93 8.79 4.40
C SER A 42 2.80 7.28 4.56
N ILE A 43 2.45 6.59 3.47
CA ILE A 43 2.44 5.13 3.41
C ILE A 43 3.86 4.57 3.60
N ALA A 44 4.83 5.11 2.87
CA ALA A 44 6.22 4.64 2.93
C ALA A 44 6.83 4.77 4.33
N GLU A 45 6.62 5.90 5.00
CA GLU A 45 7.12 6.12 6.36
C GLU A 45 6.42 5.23 7.38
N GLY A 46 5.09 5.10 7.29
CA GLY A 46 4.35 4.19 8.17
C GLY A 46 4.82 2.74 8.01
N TYR A 47 5.01 2.30 6.76
CA TYR A 47 5.52 0.97 6.42
C TYR A 47 6.93 0.74 6.97
N ARG A 48 7.82 1.74 6.85
CA ARG A 48 9.17 1.71 7.41
C ARG A 48 9.17 1.44 8.91
N VAL A 49 8.39 2.20 9.66
CA VAL A 49 8.31 2.08 11.11
C VAL A 49 7.75 0.71 11.49
N ALA A 50 6.68 0.27 10.82
CA ALA A 50 6.08 -1.05 11.05
C ALA A 50 7.09 -2.19 10.85
N VAL A 51 7.78 -2.20 9.71
CA VAL A 51 8.64 -3.33 9.31
C VAL A 51 10.02 -3.23 9.92
N ALA A 52 10.71 -2.10 9.75
CA ALA A 52 12.11 -1.95 10.13
C ALA A 52 12.31 -1.71 11.64
N GLU A 53 11.40 -0.98 12.29
CA GLU A 53 11.57 -0.63 13.71
C GLU A 53 10.77 -1.56 14.63
N ARG A 54 9.61 -2.04 14.18
CA ARG A 54 8.70 -2.85 15.01
C ARG A 54 8.67 -4.33 14.67
N GLY A 55 9.35 -4.73 13.60
CA GLY A 55 9.49 -6.14 13.21
C GLY A 55 8.23 -6.77 12.65
N ALA A 56 7.23 -5.99 12.21
CA ALA A 56 6.09 -6.52 11.48
C ALA A 56 6.55 -7.07 10.12
N ARG A 57 5.84 -8.05 9.57
CA ARG A 57 6.10 -8.53 8.22
C ARG A 57 5.51 -7.58 7.19
N GLY A 58 6.27 -7.28 6.16
CA GLY A 58 5.83 -6.40 5.10
C GLY A 58 5.59 -7.18 3.80
N TYR A 59 4.42 -7.00 3.18
CA TYR A 59 4.12 -7.62 1.89
C TYR A 59 3.68 -6.54 0.91
N ILE A 60 4.36 -6.44 -0.23
CA ILE A 60 4.09 -5.40 -1.23
C ILE A 60 3.68 -6.04 -2.54
N LEU A 61 2.59 -5.53 -3.12
CA LEU A 61 2.18 -5.73 -4.50
C LEU A 61 2.15 -4.38 -5.22
N THR A 62 2.88 -4.29 -6.32
CA THR A 62 2.80 -3.11 -7.19
C THR A 62 2.92 -3.50 -8.65
N ARG A 63 2.63 -2.57 -9.56
CA ARG A 63 2.73 -2.90 -10.98
C ARG A 63 4.18 -3.00 -11.41
N GLY A 64 4.44 -3.95 -12.30
CA GLY A 64 5.79 -4.16 -12.83
C GLY A 64 6.35 -2.99 -13.62
N ASP A 65 5.49 -2.17 -14.24
CA ASP A 65 5.87 -1.02 -15.07
C ASP A 65 6.09 0.28 -14.28
N THR A 66 5.67 0.33 -13.02
CA THR A 66 5.81 1.48 -12.11
C THR A 66 6.83 1.23 -11.00
N ALA A 67 7.20 -0.03 -10.77
CA ALA A 67 8.09 -0.48 -9.71
C ALA A 67 9.40 0.31 -9.57
N GLU A 68 9.99 0.73 -10.69
CA GLU A 68 11.33 1.34 -10.75
C GLU A 68 11.33 2.77 -11.30
N ILE A 69 10.17 3.43 -11.34
CA ILE A 69 10.13 4.87 -11.66
C ILE A 69 10.76 5.68 -10.53
N GLY A 70 11.29 6.88 -10.83
CA GLY A 70 12.02 7.68 -9.84
C GLY A 70 11.22 8.06 -8.59
N ALA A 71 9.89 8.07 -8.65
CA ALA A 71 9.01 8.34 -7.52
C ALA A 71 8.66 7.09 -6.68
N SER A 72 9.01 5.89 -7.14
CA SER A 72 8.63 4.64 -6.47
C SER A 72 9.49 4.38 -5.23
N TYR A 73 8.83 4.16 -4.10
CA TYR A 73 9.42 3.69 -2.85
C TYR A 73 9.68 2.18 -2.86
N LEU A 74 9.23 1.41 -3.86
CA LEU A 74 9.41 -0.04 -3.91
C LEU A 74 10.88 -0.48 -3.78
N PRO A 75 11.85 0.09 -4.53
CA PRO A 75 13.25 -0.37 -4.45
C PRO A 75 13.81 -0.24 -3.04
N TRP A 76 13.50 0.86 -2.37
CA TRP A 76 13.91 1.09 -0.98
C TRP A 76 13.15 0.23 0.02
N ALA A 77 11.83 0.09 -0.09
CA ALA A 77 11.07 -0.72 0.86
C ALA A 77 11.46 -2.20 0.78
N SER A 78 11.87 -2.66 -0.41
CA SER A 78 12.28 -4.04 -0.67
C SER A 78 13.62 -4.44 -0.05
N ILE A 79 14.45 -3.48 0.39
CA ILE A 79 15.67 -3.80 1.17
C ILE A 79 15.39 -3.93 2.68
N LEU A 80 14.21 -3.54 3.16
CA LEU A 80 13.88 -3.67 4.57
C LEU A 80 13.73 -5.15 4.93
N GLN A 81 14.45 -5.58 5.97
CA GLN A 81 14.34 -6.94 6.48
C GLN A 81 12.88 -7.26 6.86
N GLY A 82 12.38 -8.42 6.43
CA GLY A 82 10.99 -8.80 6.66
C GLY A 82 10.02 -8.34 5.57
N THR A 83 10.50 -7.69 4.51
CA THR A 83 9.69 -7.34 3.33
C THR A 83 9.75 -8.44 2.26
N GLY A 84 8.57 -8.82 1.76
CA GLY A 84 8.41 -9.58 0.52
C GLY A 84 7.68 -8.75 -0.54
N ALA A 85 8.39 -8.30 -1.56
CA ALA A 85 7.83 -7.53 -2.66
C ALA A 85 7.57 -8.39 -3.91
N ARG A 86 6.41 -8.17 -4.55
CA ARG A 86 6.02 -8.84 -5.79
C ARG A 86 5.41 -7.86 -6.78
N LEU A 87 5.54 -8.19 -8.05
CA LEU A 87 5.08 -7.43 -9.19
C LEU A 87 3.87 -8.10 -9.82
N ILE A 88 2.87 -7.29 -10.15
CA ILE A 88 1.65 -7.72 -10.86
C ILE A 88 1.45 -6.86 -12.11
N ALA A 89 0.60 -7.33 -13.04
CA ALA A 89 0.31 -6.59 -14.26
C ALA A 89 -0.67 -5.43 -14.01
N TYR A 90 -1.63 -5.64 -13.10
CA TYR A 90 -2.68 -4.67 -12.75
C TYR A 90 -2.94 -4.78 -11.25
N THR A 91 -3.16 -3.64 -10.59
CA THR A 91 -3.70 -3.61 -9.23
C THR A 91 -5.22 -3.57 -9.30
N ARG A 92 -5.85 -4.08 -8.24
CA ARG A 92 -7.30 -4.04 -8.04
C ARG A 92 -7.72 -2.84 -7.17
N GLY A 93 -6.76 -2.20 -6.52
CA GLY A 93 -6.92 -0.95 -5.80
C GLY A 93 -5.61 -0.50 -5.19
N ASP A 94 -5.63 0.70 -4.61
CA ASP A 94 -4.52 1.26 -3.85
C ASP A 94 -4.92 1.25 -2.37
N TYR A 95 -4.33 0.35 -1.59
CA TYR A 95 -4.66 0.21 -0.18
C TYR A 95 -3.53 -0.43 0.65
N ALA A 96 -3.57 -0.18 1.95
CA ALA A 96 -2.77 -0.87 2.95
C ALA A 96 -3.68 -1.54 3.98
N VAL A 97 -3.50 -2.84 4.23
CA VAL A 97 -4.16 -3.54 5.35
C VAL A 97 -3.17 -3.69 6.50
N VAL A 98 -3.59 -3.29 7.69
CA VAL A 98 -2.80 -3.38 8.93
C VAL A 98 -3.36 -4.49 9.80
N ASP A 99 -2.51 -5.47 10.12
CA ASP A 99 -2.82 -6.60 11.02
C ASP A 99 -4.11 -7.37 10.66
N ARG A 100 -4.56 -7.30 9.40
CA ARG A 100 -5.86 -7.83 8.91
C ARG A 100 -7.09 -7.27 9.65
N ARG A 101 -6.95 -6.12 10.31
CA ARG A 101 -8.01 -5.52 11.14
C ARG A 101 -8.61 -4.28 10.53
N VAL A 102 -7.77 -3.44 9.93
CA VAL A 102 -8.19 -2.19 9.29
C VAL A 102 -7.51 -2.06 7.94
N ALA A 103 -8.19 -1.40 7.01
CA ALA A 103 -7.61 -1.04 5.72
C ALA A 103 -7.65 0.48 5.50
N LEU A 104 -6.56 1.01 4.98
CA LEU A 104 -6.45 2.38 4.50
C LEU A 104 -6.57 2.32 2.98
N ILE A 105 -7.64 2.87 2.43
CA ILE A 105 -7.93 2.82 0.99
C ILE A 105 -7.65 4.19 0.41
N ARG A 106 -6.75 4.26 -0.57
CA ARG A 106 -6.45 5.47 -1.33
C ARG A 106 -7.51 5.65 -2.41
N GLU A 107 -8.18 6.79 -2.36
CA GLU A 107 -9.12 7.24 -3.37
C GLU A 107 -8.58 8.53 -4.03
N VAL A 108 -9.13 8.89 -5.19
CA VAL A 108 -8.82 10.16 -5.84
C VAL A 108 -10.05 11.06 -5.77
N ARG A 109 -9.91 12.22 -5.12
CA ARG A 109 -10.96 13.25 -5.06
C ARG A 109 -10.39 14.55 -5.60
N MET A 110 -11.01 15.10 -6.64
CA MET A 110 -10.56 16.34 -7.30
C MET A 110 -9.08 16.30 -7.75
N GLY A 111 -8.61 15.12 -8.18
CA GLY A 111 -7.22 14.91 -8.62
C GLY A 111 -6.20 14.76 -7.49
N LEU A 112 -6.62 14.78 -6.23
CA LEU A 112 -5.76 14.60 -5.07
C LEU A 112 -6.00 13.24 -4.40
N PRO A 113 -4.94 12.60 -3.88
CA PRO A 113 -5.10 11.38 -3.11
C PRO A 113 -5.76 11.70 -1.76
N VAL A 114 -6.78 10.93 -1.40
CA VAL A 114 -7.39 10.94 -0.07
C VAL A 114 -7.45 9.52 0.46
N TYR A 115 -7.46 9.38 1.78
CA TYR A 115 -7.49 8.07 2.41
C TYR A 115 -8.76 7.88 3.20
N ARG A 116 -9.46 6.77 2.94
CA ARG A 116 -10.60 6.32 3.74
C ARG A 116 -10.16 5.17 4.64
N LEU A 117 -10.62 5.21 5.89
CA LEU A 117 -10.47 4.08 6.81
C LEU A 117 -11.63 3.09 6.60
N GLU A 118 -11.29 1.81 6.50
CA GLU A 118 -12.23 0.70 6.49
C GLU A 118 -11.98 -0.20 7.70
N GLU A 119 -13.00 -0.35 8.55
CA GLU A 119 -12.96 -1.13 9.78
C GLU A 119 -13.97 -2.29 9.76
N ASN A 120 -14.82 -2.38 8.75
CA ASN A 120 -15.76 -3.48 8.62
C ASN A 120 -14.98 -4.79 8.40
N PRO A 121 -15.07 -5.78 9.31
CA PRO A 121 -14.26 -6.99 9.22
C PRO A 121 -14.49 -7.80 7.95
N ALA A 122 -15.72 -7.78 7.40
CA ALA A 122 -16.03 -8.51 6.18
C ALA A 122 -15.35 -7.87 4.95
N GLN A 123 -15.31 -6.54 4.90
CA GLN A 123 -14.65 -5.79 3.83
C GLN A 123 -13.13 -5.92 3.92
N VAL A 124 -12.56 -5.77 5.11
CA VAL A 124 -11.12 -5.98 5.33
C VAL A 124 -10.71 -7.41 4.95
N ALA A 125 -11.49 -8.42 5.36
CA ALA A 125 -11.21 -9.81 4.99
C ALA A 125 -11.30 -10.04 3.47
N ALA A 126 -12.17 -9.33 2.76
CA ALA A 126 -12.23 -9.40 1.30
C ALA A 126 -10.96 -8.83 0.65
N LEU A 127 -10.48 -7.67 1.12
CA LEU A 127 -9.23 -7.08 0.66
C LEU A 127 -8.01 -7.96 0.96
N VAL A 128 -7.98 -8.61 2.14
CA VAL A 128 -6.92 -9.56 2.50
C VAL A 128 -6.92 -10.76 1.56
N ARG A 129 -8.08 -11.38 1.30
CA ARG A 129 -8.17 -12.52 0.36
C ARG A 129 -7.69 -12.13 -1.03
N GLN A 130 -8.19 -11.01 -1.53
CA GLN A 130 -7.78 -10.45 -2.82
C GLN A 130 -6.26 -10.25 -2.90
N PHE A 131 -5.67 -9.66 -1.85
CA PHE A 131 -4.23 -9.45 -1.77
C PHE A 131 -3.48 -10.78 -1.81
N VAL A 132 -3.87 -11.75 -0.98
CA VAL A 132 -3.19 -13.05 -0.88
C VAL A 132 -3.24 -13.81 -2.21
N ASP A 133 -4.39 -13.82 -2.88
CA ASP A 133 -4.55 -14.48 -4.18
C ASP A 133 -3.64 -13.84 -5.23
N ALA A 134 -3.59 -12.51 -5.26
CA ALA A 134 -2.71 -11.77 -6.15
C ALA A 134 -1.22 -11.99 -5.82
N TYR A 135 -0.89 -12.03 -4.52
CA TYR A 135 0.46 -12.22 -4.04
C TYR A 135 1.02 -13.59 -4.42
N ALA A 136 0.20 -14.64 -4.30
CA ALA A 136 0.58 -16.01 -4.64
C ALA A 136 1.10 -16.12 -6.08
N VAL A 137 0.47 -15.42 -7.03
CA VAL A 137 0.80 -15.45 -8.46
C VAL A 137 1.72 -14.32 -8.92
N GLY A 138 1.95 -13.30 -8.09
CA GLY A 138 2.82 -12.16 -8.42
C GLY A 138 4.28 -12.58 -8.63
N ARG A 139 4.96 -11.94 -9.60
CA ARG A 139 6.37 -12.20 -9.88
C ARG A 139 7.24 -11.60 -8.76
N PRO A 140 8.16 -12.34 -8.13
CA PRO A 140 9.08 -11.77 -7.14
C PRO A 140 9.84 -10.55 -7.66
N TYR A 141 9.86 -9.48 -6.89
CA TYR A 141 10.72 -8.32 -7.16
C TYR A 141 12.14 -8.61 -6.64
N ARG A 142 13.16 -8.31 -7.45
CA ARG A 142 14.57 -8.49 -7.08
C ARG A 142 15.38 -7.27 -7.48
N ILE A 143 16.03 -6.65 -6.50
CA ILE A 143 16.84 -5.44 -6.67
C ILE A 143 18.10 -5.70 -7.50
N ASP A 144 18.66 -6.90 -7.45
CA ASP A 144 19.85 -7.26 -8.23
C ASP A 144 19.63 -7.03 -9.74
N GLY A 145 18.39 -7.25 -10.22
CA GLY A 145 18.02 -6.97 -11.61
C GLY A 145 18.01 -5.47 -11.94
N LEU A 146 17.67 -4.61 -10.99
CA LEU A 146 17.75 -3.15 -11.15
C LEU A 146 19.23 -2.70 -11.21
N VAL A 147 20.06 -3.18 -10.28
CA VAL A 147 21.50 -2.85 -10.24
C VAL A 147 22.20 -3.27 -11.54
N GLN A 148 21.92 -4.46 -12.05
CA GLN A 148 22.47 -4.94 -13.32
C GLN A 148 22.05 -4.07 -14.51
N ARG A 149 20.78 -3.66 -14.59
CA ARG A 149 20.29 -2.78 -15.67
C ARG A 149 20.89 -1.38 -15.60
N LEU A 150 21.02 -0.82 -14.40
CA LEU A 150 21.69 0.47 -14.21
C LEU A 150 23.17 0.37 -14.58
N GLY A 151 23.88 -0.67 -14.13
CA GLY A 151 25.27 -0.92 -14.49
C GLY A 151 25.48 -1.06 -16.01
N ALA A 152 24.62 -1.81 -16.70
CA ALA A 152 24.67 -1.95 -18.15
C ALA A 152 24.41 -0.63 -18.91
N ARG A 153 23.68 0.32 -18.30
CA ARG A 153 23.43 1.65 -18.87
C ARG A 153 24.62 2.61 -18.68
N PHE A 154 25.37 2.49 -17.59
CA PHE A 154 26.57 3.31 -17.34
C PHE A 154 27.83 2.79 -18.03
N LEU A 155 27.84 1.52 -18.43
CA LEU A 155 28.95 0.87 -19.15
C LEU A 155 28.78 0.90 -20.69
N ARG A 156 27.77 1.61 -21.20
CA ARG A 156 27.60 1.95 -22.62
C ARG A 156 27.95 3.41 -22.84
#